data_AF-A0A5N6BWF2-F1
#
_entry.id   AF-A0A5N6BWF2-F1
#
_cell.length_a   1.000
_cell.length_b   1.000
_cell.length_c   1.000
_cell.angle_alpha   90.00
_cell.angle_beta   90.00
_cell.angle_gamma   90.00
#
_symmetry.space_group_name_H-M   'P 1'
#
loop_
_entity.id
_entity.type
_entity.pdbx_description
1 polymer ?
#
loop_
_entity_poly.entity_id
_entity_poly.type
_entity_poly.pdbx_seq_one_letter_code
_entity_poly.pdbx_strand_id
1 'polypeptide(L)'
;MSQDTDTGPDEVRQEARVFGLGWILQAGRDLIIHLAVDFKPLVLAVAAAALIAGGGWATVNWLIPALSPAYKTQFLIDTSADATDIAGALGTAVGNSGDDDALGLRSFGGECGRDGNTTRLVDFGTGNRGRIADAARRVPAGGRPTLVKGIVEAAGDFSGFWPLRATQVNRVVVVTRHGADACDAEYAEDEIRQRIASAGLKIQFRLVGYRVPDDQRDRLSRIASAAGAPEPVFTETPEQLRVALDWLTNTEPVRTNAYEVIRILDPTAKRVDAAVTAIGAGRLDVAERELDRAGTGDADAQLKVLADRARTPATRDIQRRAIGLRDLQKELVPAARDLLDAARSRTVAPTDYSAIADRYNDEVDAMNRALAALRLTLPKAPR
;
A
#
# COMPACT_ATOMS: atom_id res chain seq x y z
N MET A 1 -69.11 -63.23 -51.02
CA MET A 1 -69.17 -62.30 -52.16
C MET A 1 -69.54 -60.94 -51.58
N SER A 2 -68.69 -59.92 -51.79
CA SER A 2 -68.67 -58.55 -51.20
C SER A 2 -68.44 -58.45 -49.69
N GLN A 3 -67.26 -58.00 -49.23
CA GLN A 3 -66.83 -56.60 -49.02
C GLN A 3 -67.66 -55.86 -47.96
N ASP A 4 -67.08 -55.66 -46.77
CA ASP A 4 -66.74 -54.28 -46.34
C ASP A 4 -65.67 -54.28 -45.24
N THR A 5 -64.84 -53.24 -45.32
CA THR A 5 -63.63 -52.93 -44.53
C THR A 5 -63.95 -52.29 -43.19
N ASP A 6 -63.16 -52.60 -42.15
CA ASP A 6 -62.93 -51.66 -41.05
C ASP A 6 -61.45 -51.62 -40.66
N THR A 7 -60.84 -50.47 -40.95
CA THR A 7 -59.47 -50.10 -40.63
C THR A 7 -59.47 -49.34 -39.30
N GLY A 8 -59.21 -50.05 -38.21
CA GLY A 8 -58.87 -49.45 -36.91
C GLY A 8 -57.42 -48.92 -36.93
N PRO A 9 -57.15 -47.74 -36.37
CA PRO A 9 -55.94 -46.98 -36.64
C PRO A 9 -54.70 -47.66 -36.05
N ASP A 10 -53.67 -47.76 -36.87
CA ASP A 10 -52.29 -48.00 -36.45
C ASP A 10 -51.95 -47.09 -35.27
N GLU A 11 -51.70 -47.68 -34.11
CA GLU A 11 -51.14 -46.98 -32.96
C GLU A 11 -49.69 -46.61 -33.34
N VAL A 12 -49.54 -45.41 -33.91
CA VAL A 12 -48.25 -44.85 -34.31
C VAL A 12 -47.41 -44.66 -33.05
N ARG A 13 -46.62 -45.68 -32.71
CA ARG A 13 -45.60 -45.62 -31.67
C ARG A 13 -44.43 -44.79 -32.21
N GLN A 14 -44.55 -43.47 -32.12
CA GLN A 14 -43.45 -42.55 -32.43
C GLN A 14 -42.41 -42.61 -31.30
N GLU A 15 -41.39 -43.47 -31.46
CA GLU A 15 -40.15 -43.35 -30.68
C GLU A 15 -39.33 -42.16 -31.20
N ALA A 16 -39.56 -40.98 -30.64
CA ALA A 16 -38.66 -39.85 -30.83
C ALA A 16 -37.39 -40.06 -29.98
N ARG A 17 -36.35 -40.65 -30.57
CA ARG A 17 -35.01 -40.64 -29.96
C ARG A 17 -34.40 -39.24 -30.13
N VAL A 18 -34.57 -38.41 -29.10
CA VAL A 18 -33.78 -37.18 -28.96
C VAL A 18 -32.40 -37.59 -28.47
N PHE A 19 -31.37 -37.12 -29.19
CA PHE A 19 -29.97 -37.46 -28.96
C PHE A 19 -29.56 -37.29 -27.48
N GLY A 20 -29.28 -38.41 -26.83
CA GLY A 20 -28.22 -38.52 -25.82
C GLY A 20 -28.57 -38.34 -24.34
N LEU A 21 -29.69 -37.73 -23.92
CA LEU A 21 -29.87 -37.36 -22.50
C LEU A 21 -31.26 -37.58 -21.87
N GLY A 22 -32.19 -38.24 -22.55
CA GLY A 22 -33.46 -38.66 -21.95
C GLY A 22 -34.44 -39.22 -22.98
N TRP A 23 -35.40 -39.99 -22.51
CA TRP A 23 -36.52 -40.46 -23.32
C TRP A 23 -37.85 -39.90 -22.79
N ILE A 24 -38.74 -39.57 -23.71
CA ILE A 24 -40.10 -39.15 -23.42
C ILE A 24 -41.00 -40.34 -23.79
N LEU A 25 -41.79 -40.82 -22.84
CA LEU A 25 -42.83 -41.81 -23.08
C LEU A 25 -44.17 -41.12 -22.91
N GLN A 26 -44.95 -41.08 -23.99
CA GLN A 26 -46.33 -40.61 -23.97
C GLN A 26 -47.24 -41.84 -24.00
N ALA A 27 -47.90 -42.12 -22.87
CA ALA A 27 -48.89 -43.19 -22.75
C ALA A 27 -50.26 -42.54 -22.47
N GLY A 28 -51.05 -42.36 -23.53
CA GLY A 28 -52.34 -41.68 -23.43
C GLY A 28 -52.25 -40.18 -23.18
N ARG A 29 -53.04 -39.66 -22.24
CA ARG A 29 -53.23 -38.21 -22.00
C ARG A 29 -52.21 -37.56 -21.06
N ASP A 30 -51.37 -38.36 -20.41
CA ASP A 30 -50.38 -37.88 -19.44
C ASP A 30 -48.95 -37.96 -20.02
N LEU A 31 -48.24 -36.83 -19.96
CA LEU A 31 -46.85 -36.71 -20.38
C LEU A 31 -45.94 -36.90 -19.16
N ILE A 32 -45.22 -38.03 -19.12
CA ILE A 32 -44.26 -38.32 -18.04
C ILE A 32 -42.85 -38.13 -18.60
N ILE A 33 -42.16 -37.07 -18.15
CA ILE A 33 -40.78 -36.76 -18.52
C ILE A 33 -39.85 -37.33 -17.46
N HIS A 34 -39.11 -38.39 -17.80
CA HIS A 34 -38.02 -38.90 -16.96
C HIS A 34 -36.69 -38.31 -17.43
N LEU A 35 -36.18 -37.30 -16.71
CA LEU A 35 -34.80 -36.85 -16.89
C LEU A 35 -33.84 -37.87 -16.26
N ALA A 36 -32.93 -38.42 -17.06
CA ALA A 36 -32.00 -39.48 -16.66
C ALA A 36 -30.73 -38.99 -15.94
N VAL A 37 -30.65 -37.69 -15.64
CA VAL A 37 -29.48 -37.08 -15.00
C VAL A 37 -29.78 -36.81 -13.54
N ASP A 38 -29.06 -37.47 -12.63
CA ASP A 38 -29.06 -37.10 -11.22
C ASP A 38 -28.39 -35.72 -11.12
N PHE A 39 -29.19 -34.65 -10.98
CA PHE A 39 -28.70 -33.26 -10.96
C PHE A 39 -27.91 -32.94 -9.68
N LYS A 40 -28.02 -33.78 -8.64
CA LYS A 40 -27.35 -33.58 -7.34
C LYS A 40 -25.83 -33.43 -7.44
N PRO A 41 -25.07 -34.32 -8.11
CA PRO A 41 -23.62 -34.16 -8.27
C PRO A 41 -23.22 -32.88 -9.01
N LEU A 42 -23.97 -32.45 -10.02
CA LEU A 42 -23.70 -31.22 -10.75
C LEU A 42 -23.91 -29.98 -9.87
N VAL A 43 -25.02 -29.94 -9.12
CA VAL A 43 -25.32 -28.84 -8.19
C VAL A 43 -24.29 -28.77 -7.07
N LEU A 44 -23.87 -29.91 -6.51
CA LEU A 44 -22.81 -29.99 -5.51
C LEU A 44 -21.46 -29.49 -6.06
N ALA A 45 -21.10 -29.86 -7.29
CA ALA A 45 -19.85 -29.41 -7.92
C ALA A 45 -19.84 -27.88 -8.16
N VAL A 46 -20.96 -27.32 -8.64
CA VAL A 46 -21.09 -25.87 -8.85
C VAL A 46 -21.07 -25.11 -7.52
N ALA A 47 -21.77 -25.60 -6.50
CA ALA A 47 -21.75 -25.00 -5.17
C ALA A 47 -20.35 -25.04 -4.54
N ALA A 48 -19.62 -26.15 -4.67
CA ALA A 48 -18.25 -26.28 -4.22
C ALA A 48 -17.30 -25.32 -4.96
N ALA A 49 -17.43 -25.23 -6.29
CA ALA A 49 -16.66 -24.28 -7.09
C ALA A 49 -16.96 -22.82 -6.71
N ALA A 50 -18.23 -22.48 -6.47
CA ALA A 50 -18.63 -21.16 -6.00
C ALA A 50 -18.11 -20.84 -4.60
N LEU A 51 -18.06 -21.82 -3.68
CA LEU A 51 -17.48 -21.65 -2.35
C LEU A 51 -15.96 -21.53 -2.39
N ILE A 52 -15.27 -22.27 -3.25
CA ILE A 52 -13.82 -22.16 -3.44
C ILE A 52 -13.48 -20.82 -4.09
N ALA A 53 -14.20 -20.42 -5.14
CA ALA A 53 -14.00 -19.14 -5.82
C ALA A 53 -14.37 -17.96 -4.91
N GLY A 54 -15.50 -18.04 -4.20
CA GLY A 54 -15.95 -17.02 -3.25
C GLY A 54 -15.06 -16.93 -2.02
N GLY A 55 -14.64 -18.07 -1.45
CA GLY A 55 -13.69 -18.14 -0.35
C GLY A 55 -12.30 -17.65 -0.75
N GLY A 56 -11.83 -18.00 -1.95
CA GLY A 56 -10.60 -17.48 -2.52
C GLY A 56 -10.66 -15.98 -2.75
N TRP A 57 -11.77 -15.48 -3.31
CA TRP A 57 -12.00 -14.05 -3.54
C TRP A 57 -12.05 -13.25 -2.23
N ALA A 58 -12.79 -13.74 -1.23
CA ALA A 58 -12.86 -13.11 0.09
C ALA A 58 -11.49 -13.13 0.79
N THR A 59 -10.74 -14.22 0.65
CA THR A 59 -9.38 -14.32 1.19
C THR A 59 -8.46 -13.29 0.53
N VAL A 60 -8.47 -13.18 -0.80
CA VAL A 60 -7.57 -12.28 -1.54
C VAL A 60 -7.94 -10.81 -1.38
N ASN A 61 -9.24 -10.47 -1.39
CA ASN A 61 -9.68 -9.07 -1.38
C ASN A 61 -10.00 -8.52 0.01
N TRP A 62 -10.24 -9.38 1.00
CA TRP A 62 -10.64 -8.94 2.33
C TRP A 62 -9.65 -9.38 3.40
N LEU A 63 -9.36 -10.68 3.49
CA LEU A 63 -8.50 -11.21 4.56
C LEU A 63 -7.04 -10.79 4.41
N ILE A 64 -6.45 -10.96 3.22
CA ILE A 64 -5.03 -10.63 2.98
C ILE A 64 -4.76 -9.13 3.18
N PRO A 65 -5.55 -8.19 2.63
CA PRO A 65 -5.32 -6.76 2.84
C PRO A 65 -5.52 -6.33 4.30
N ALA A 66 -6.52 -6.88 4.99
CA ALA A 66 -6.76 -6.57 6.40
C ALA A 66 -5.61 -7.03 7.32
N LEU A 67 -4.85 -8.05 6.91
CA LEU A 67 -3.70 -8.59 7.64
C LEU A 67 -2.35 -8.11 7.09
N SER A 68 -2.34 -7.38 5.97
CA SER A 68 -1.11 -6.91 5.34
C SER A 68 -0.64 -5.61 5.99
N PRO A 69 0.66 -5.50 6.35
CA PRO A 69 1.21 -4.29 6.92
C PRO A 69 1.17 -3.16 5.89
N ALA A 70 0.97 -1.90 6.33
CA ALA A 70 1.06 -0.75 5.44
C ALA A 70 2.48 -0.59 4.87
N TYR A 71 3.48 -0.77 5.74
CA TYR A 71 4.90 -0.72 5.39
C TYR A 71 5.60 -1.99 5.82
N LYS A 72 6.48 -2.49 4.95
CA LYS A 72 7.42 -3.56 5.26
C LYS A 72 8.83 -3.02 5.10
N THR A 73 9.50 -2.75 6.22
CA THR A 73 10.80 -2.07 6.26
C THR A 73 11.87 -2.97 6.85
N GLN A 74 12.94 -3.20 6.12
CA GLN A 74 14.14 -3.85 6.64
C GLN A 74 15.22 -2.81 6.89
N PHE A 75 15.81 -2.86 8.08
CA PHE A 75 17.03 -2.13 8.36
C PHE A 75 18.22 -3.01 8.05
N LEU A 76 19.18 -2.48 7.30
CA LEU A 76 20.44 -3.12 6.98
C LEU A 76 21.55 -2.25 7.57
N ILE A 77 22.21 -2.72 8.63
CA ILE A 77 23.22 -1.95 9.36
C ILE A 77 24.63 -2.46 9.11
N ASP A 78 25.57 -1.54 8.92
CA ASP A 78 26.99 -1.82 8.82
C ASP A 78 27.58 -2.09 10.20
N THR A 79 28.24 -3.24 10.31
CA THR A 79 28.85 -3.73 11.55
C THR A 79 30.34 -3.97 11.37
N SER A 80 30.95 -3.48 10.28
CA SER A 80 32.40 -3.55 10.07
C SER A 80 33.19 -2.72 11.10
N ALA A 81 32.55 -1.74 11.73
CA ALA A 81 33.06 -0.96 12.84
C ALA A 81 32.02 -0.89 13.98
N ASP A 82 32.35 -0.20 15.08
CA ASP A 82 31.42 0.00 16.19
C ASP A 82 30.08 0.58 15.71
N ALA A 83 29.00 -0.11 16.05
CA ALA A 83 27.64 0.18 15.63
C ALA A 83 26.78 0.79 16.76
N THR A 84 27.38 1.16 17.90
CA THR A 84 26.66 1.68 19.07
C THR A 84 25.77 2.89 18.73
N ASP A 85 26.32 3.88 18.03
CA ASP A 85 25.57 5.08 17.60
C ASP A 85 24.43 4.71 16.62
N ILE A 86 24.67 3.75 15.72
CA ILE A 86 23.68 3.25 14.76
C ILE A 86 22.53 2.54 15.51
N ALA A 87 22.85 1.69 16.49
CA ALA A 87 21.87 0.98 17.29
C ALA A 87 21.00 1.94 18.11
N GLY A 88 21.58 2.99 18.69
CA GLY A 88 20.84 4.03 19.43
C GLY A 88 19.88 4.81 18.53
N ALA A 89 20.36 5.26 17.37
CA ALA A 89 19.53 5.97 16.39
C ALA A 89 18.41 5.08 15.84
N LEU A 90 18.72 3.82 15.53
CA LEU A 90 17.76 2.84 15.07
C LEU A 90 16.67 2.57 16.12
N GLY A 91 17.04 2.43 17.39
CA GLY A 91 16.10 2.25 18.49
C GLY A 91 15.04 3.36 18.55
N THR A 92 15.46 4.61 18.32
CA THR A 92 14.52 5.74 18.23
C THR A 92 13.62 5.63 16.99
N ALA A 93 14.22 5.35 15.82
CA ALA A 93 13.50 5.31 14.55
C ALA A 93 12.44 4.20 14.49
N VAL A 94 12.73 3.02 15.05
CA VAL A 94 11.74 1.94 15.17
C VAL A 94 10.66 2.26 16.19
N GLY A 95 11.00 2.96 17.28
CA GLY A 95 10.05 3.45 18.28
C GLY A 95 9.00 4.40 17.68
N ASN A 96 9.40 5.19 16.69
CA ASN A 96 8.53 6.14 15.99
C ASN A 96 7.83 5.57 14.75
N SER A 97 8.13 4.33 14.35
CA SER A 97 7.47 3.67 13.22
C SER A 97 6.00 3.33 13.54
N GLY A 98 5.18 2.99 12.53
CA GLY A 98 3.77 2.63 12.74
C GLY A 98 3.59 1.31 13.49
N ASP A 99 2.49 1.15 14.24
CA ASP A 99 2.23 -0.07 15.04
C ASP A 99 2.07 -1.32 14.17
N ASP A 100 1.46 -1.15 13.01
CA ASP A 100 1.19 -2.20 12.03
C ASP A 100 2.32 -2.36 10.99
N ASP A 101 3.47 -1.71 11.16
CA ASP A 101 4.61 -1.89 10.27
C ASP A 101 5.28 -3.25 10.50
N ALA A 102 5.55 -3.98 9.41
CA ALA A 102 6.40 -5.17 9.46
C ALA A 102 7.87 -4.74 9.39
N LEU A 103 8.57 -4.84 10.52
CA LEU A 103 9.96 -4.44 10.64
C LEU A 103 10.88 -5.66 10.71
N GLY A 104 12.02 -5.60 10.02
CA GLY A 104 13.09 -6.59 10.08
C GLY A 104 14.47 -5.94 10.22
N LEU A 105 15.47 -6.71 10.65
CA LEU A 105 16.84 -6.24 10.84
C LEU A 105 17.85 -7.24 10.26
N ARG A 106 18.81 -6.73 9.50
CA ARG A 106 20.02 -7.39 9.03
C ARG A 106 21.25 -6.59 9.42
N SER A 107 22.35 -7.29 9.66
CA SER A 107 23.70 -6.71 9.68
C SER A 107 24.48 -7.13 8.45
N PHE A 108 25.45 -6.31 8.06
CA PHE A 108 26.50 -6.68 7.12
C PHE A 108 27.86 -6.19 7.61
N GLY A 109 28.91 -6.94 7.27
CA GLY A 109 30.26 -6.74 7.75
C GLY A 109 30.89 -8.08 8.15
N GLY A 110 32.17 -8.28 7.83
CA GLY A 110 32.85 -9.53 8.13
C GLY A 110 33.98 -9.85 7.16
N GLU A 111 34.40 -11.10 7.09
CA GLU A 111 35.39 -11.52 6.10
C GLU A 111 34.78 -11.63 4.69
N CYS A 112 35.53 -11.20 3.68
CA CYS A 112 35.16 -11.40 2.28
C CYS A 112 35.13 -12.89 1.92
N GLY A 113 34.15 -13.31 1.12
CA GLY A 113 34.04 -14.69 0.64
C GLY A 113 33.59 -15.73 1.67
N ARG A 114 33.32 -15.33 2.93
CA ARG A 114 32.68 -16.22 3.92
C ARG A 114 31.16 -16.05 3.94
N ASP A 115 30.49 -17.16 4.23
CA ASP A 115 29.09 -17.15 4.62
C ASP A 115 28.92 -16.47 5.99
N GLY A 116 27.82 -15.74 6.19
CA GLY A 116 27.53 -15.05 7.44
C GLY A 116 28.07 -13.62 7.58
N ASN A 117 28.80 -13.09 6.58
CA ASN A 117 29.16 -11.66 6.54
C ASN A 117 27.96 -10.73 6.29
N THR A 118 26.80 -11.29 5.95
CA THR A 118 25.49 -10.65 6.08
C THR A 118 24.62 -11.61 6.89
N THR A 119 23.99 -11.10 7.95
CA THR A 119 23.22 -11.93 8.89
C THR A 119 21.85 -11.31 9.12
N ARG A 120 20.81 -12.12 9.04
CA ARG A 120 19.46 -11.72 9.46
C ARG A 120 19.35 -11.87 10.98
N LEU A 121 19.10 -10.76 11.64
CA LEU A 121 19.07 -10.67 13.11
C LEU A 121 17.63 -10.72 13.64
N VAL A 122 16.69 -10.13 12.89
CA VAL A 122 15.27 -10.15 13.21
C VAL A 122 14.49 -10.32 11.89
N ASP A 123 13.71 -11.40 11.79
CA ASP A 123 12.77 -11.62 10.69
C ASP A 123 11.68 -10.54 10.67
N PHE A 124 11.06 -10.32 9.52
CA PHE A 124 9.92 -9.40 9.41
C PHE A 124 8.78 -9.79 10.34
N GLY A 125 8.22 -8.79 11.02
CA GLY A 125 7.05 -8.95 11.87
C GLY A 125 6.57 -7.62 12.41
N THR A 126 5.27 -7.55 12.72
CA THR A 126 4.70 -6.44 13.48
C THR A 126 5.13 -6.54 14.96
N GLY A 127 5.19 -5.42 15.67
CA GLY A 127 5.63 -5.40 17.07
C GLY A 127 7.12 -5.67 17.31
N ASN A 128 7.94 -5.80 16.27
CA ASN A 128 9.37 -6.14 16.38
C ASN A 128 10.26 -5.00 16.92
N ARG A 129 9.72 -3.82 17.23
CA ARG A 129 10.50 -2.63 17.62
C ARG A 129 11.52 -2.91 18.73
N GLY A 130 11.07 -3.52 19.83
CA GLY A 130 11.94 -3.87 20.96
C GLY A 130 13.01 -4.89 20.57
N ARG A 131 12.63 -5.93 19.84
CA ARG A 131 13.56 -6.97 19.35
C ARG A 131 14.63 -6.40 18.44
N ILE A 132 14.27 -5.48 17.54
CA ILE A 132 15.22 -4.81 16.64
C ILE A 132 16.18 -3.93 17.43
N ALA A 133 15.66 -3.11 18.36
CA ALA A 133 16.50 -2.26 19.19
C ALA A 133 17.49 -3.09 20.04
N ASP A 134 17.03 -4.20 20.62
CA ASP A 134 17.86 -5.11 21.42
C ASP A 134 18.91 -5.84 20.57
N ALA A 135 18.50 -6.37 19.42
CA ALA A 135 19.40 -7.07 18.50
C ALA A 135 20.48 -6.14 17.96
N ALA A 136 20.13 -4.91 17.57
CA ALA A 136 21.08 -3.92 17.08
C ALA A 136 22.16 -3.58 18.11
N ARG A 137 21.82 -3.54 19.41
CA ARG A 137 22.79 -3.26 20.48
C ARG A 137 23.73 -4.43 20.80
N ARG A 138 23.37 -5.65 20.42
CA ARG A 138 24.13 -6.88 20.72
C ARG A 138 24.96 -7.38 19.53
N VAL A 139 24.84 -6.73 18.40
CA VAL A 139 25.55 -7.07 17.17
C VAL A 139 27.06 -6.95 17.38
N PRO A 140 27.85 -7.98 17.07
CA PRO A 140 29.30 -7.88 17.08
C PRO A 140 29.78 -6.89 16.02
N ALA A 141 30.73 -6.03 16.39
CA ALA A 141 31.45 -5.17 15.47
C ALA A 141 32.73 -5.84 14.97
N GLY A 142 33.10 -5.59 13.71
CA GLY A 142 34.38 -5.96 13.13
C GLY A 142 34.29 -6.52 11.71
N GLY A 143 35.47 -6.73 11.12
CA GLY A 143 35.61 -7.25 9.76
C GLY A 143 35.68 -6.14 8.71
N ARG A 144 35.43 -6.51 7.45
CA ARG A 144 35.45 -5.63 6.29
C ARG A 144 34.02 -5.25 5.87
N PRO A 145 33.80 -4.06 5.29
CA PRO A 145 32.48 -3.65 4.80
C PRO A 145 32.08 -4.48 3.56
N THR A 146 30.93 -5.14 3.64
CA THR A 146 30.37 -6.01 2.58
C THR A 146 28.99 -5.50 2.11
N LEU A 147 28.92 -4.19 1.83
CA LEU A 147 27.71 -3.44 1.52
C LEU A 147 26.90 -4.03 0.36
N VAL A 148 27.57 -4.41 -0.73
CA VAL A 148 26.94 -4.90 -1.96
C VAL A 148 26.18 -6.19 -1.69
N LYS A 149 26.86 -7.15 -1.08
CA LYS A 149 26.25 -8.41 -0.65
C LYS A 149 25.11 -8.17 0.34
N GLY A 150 25.30 -7.25 1.28
CA GLY A 150 24.25 -6.83 2.23
C GLY A 150 22.98 -6.35 1.53
N ILE A 151 23.10 -5.45 0.55
CA ILE A 151 21.97 -4.90 -0.23
C ILE A 151 21.26 -6.02 -1.00
N VAL A 152 22.03 -6.87 -1.67
CA VAL A 152 21.52 -7.98 -2.48
C VAL A 152 20.72 -8.96 -1.63
N GLU A 153 21.26 -9.40 -0.50
CA GLU A 153 20.55 -10.36 0.35
C GLU A 153 19.36 -9.73 1.08
N ALA A 154 19.44 -8.45 1.43
CA ALA A 154 18.30 -7.71 1.96
C ALA A 154 17.16 -7.61 0.94
N ALA A 155 17.48 -7.42 -0.35
CA ALA A 155 16.49 -7.48 -1.42
C ALA A 155 15.81 -8.87 -1.49
N GLY A 156 16.61 -9.94 -1.35
CA GLY A 156 16.15 -11.33 -1.35
C GLY A 156 15.14 -11.66 -0.23
N ASP A 157 15.14 -10.92 0.87
CA ASP A 157 14.17 -11.14 1.97
C ASP A 157 12.74 -10.75 1.61
N PHE A 158 12.57 -10.01 0.52
CA PHE A 158 11.24 -9.66 0.01
C PHE A 158 10.72 -10.74 -0.95
N SER A 159 11.59 -11.56 -1.56
CA SER A 159 11.21 -12.68 -2.41
C SER A 159 10.87 -13.94 -1.59
N GLY A 160 9.61 -14.05 -1.16
CA GLY A 160 9.09 -15.23 -0.46
C GLY A 160 7.63 -15.53 -0.81
N PHE A 161 7.21 -16.79 -0.63
CA PHE A 161 5.88 -17.31 -1.00
C PHE A 161 4.72 -16.71 -0.17
N TRP A 162 5.01 -16.12 1.00
CA TRP A 162 3.98 -15.55 1.87
C TRP A 162 3.62 -14.10 1.51
N PRO A 163 2.33 -13.79 1.29
CA PRO A 163 1.86 -12.47 0.91
C PRO A 163 1.70 -11.58 2.15
N LEU A 164 2.80 -11.25 2.81
CA LEU A 164 2.86 -9.99 3.55
C LEU A 164 3.57 -8.98 2.65
N ARG A 165 3.03 -8.79 1.44
CA ARG A 165 3.38 -7.65 0.61
C ARG A 165 2.80 -6.45 1.33
N ALA A 166 3.64 -5.45 1.59
CA ALA A 166 3.13 -4.20 2.13
C ALA A 166 2.07 -3.62 1.19
N THR A 167 0.96 -3.13 1.74
CA THR A 167 -0.09 -2.51 0.93
C THR A 167 0.37 -1.18 0.32
N GLN A 168 1.36 -0.53 0.91
CA GLN A 168 1.95 0.71 0.40
C GLN A 168 3.39 0.53 -0.07
N VAL A 169 4.33 0.19 0.83
CA VAL A 169 5.78 0.27 0.52
C VAL A 169 6.57 -0.90 1.11
N ASN A 170 7.36 -1.55 0.26
CA ASN A 170 8.48 -2.41 0.66
C ASN A 170 9.77 -1.59 0.62
N ARG A 171 10.53 -1.57 1.72
CA ARG A 171 11.68 -0.67 1.87
C ARG A 171 12.88 -1.35 2.53
N VAL A 172 14.07 -1.04 2.03
CA VAL A 172 15.33 -1.31 2.72
C VAL A 172 15.98 0.03 3.09
N VAL A 173 16.19 0.24 4.39
CA VAL A 173 16.96 1.37 4.91
C VAL A 173 18.36 0.87 5.24
N VAL A 174 19.34 1.30 4.47
CA VAL A 174 20.74 0.93 4.63
C VAL A 174 21.44 2.01 5.44
N VAL A 175 22.14 1.63 6.50
CA VAL A 175 22.98 2.52 7.29
C VAL A 175 24.41 2.02 7.22
N THR A 176 25.30 2.81 6.66
CA THR A 176 26.69 2.41 6.45
C THR A 176 27.70 3.47 6.87
N ARG A 177 28.86 3.02 7.34
CA ARG A 177 30.00 3.89 7.66
C ARG A 177 31.01 3.97 6.52
N HIS A 178 30.74 3.26 5.42
CA HIS A 178 31.64 3.12 4.29
C HIS A 178 30.88 3.33 2.98
N GLY A 179 31.50 4.00 2.02
CA GLY A 179 30.97 4.12 0.67
C GLY A 179 31.54 3.10 -0.30
N ALA A 180 32.56 2.35 0.12
CA ALA A 180 33.19 1.29 -0.64
C ALA A 180 32.88 -0.09 -0.07
N ASP A 181 32.56 -1.02 -0.96
CA ASP A 181 32.63 -2.45 -0.64
C ASP A 181 34.08 -2.91 -0.70
N ALA A 182 34.53 -3.60 0.34
CA ALA A 182 35.91 -4.08 0.46
C ALA A 182 36.14 -5.44 -0.20
N CYS A 183 35.08 -6.11 -0.67
CA CYS A 183 35.12 -7.46 -1.21
C CYS A 183 34.91 -7.48 -2.73
N ASP A 184 34.01 -6.63 -3.26
CA ASP A 184 33.62 -6.65 -4.68
C ASP A 184 33.61 -5.25 -5.29
N ALA A 185 34.80 -4.73 -5.61
CA ALA A 185 34.94 -3.32 -5.95
C ALA A 185 34.56 -2.96 -7.40
N GLU A 186 34.78 -3.87 -8.37
CA GLU A 186 34.65 -3.58 -9.81
C GLU A 186 33.29 -3.94 -10.43
N TYR A 187 32.49 -4.82 -9.79
CA TYR A 187 31.23 -5.35 -10.37
C TYR A 187 29.98 -5.08 -9.53
N ALA A 188 30.13 -4.30 -8.45
CA ALA A 188 29.09 -4.00 -7.48
C ALA A 188 27.77 -3.48 -8.10
N GLU A 189 27.86 -2.53 -9.03
CA GLU A 189 26.70 -1.80 -9.54
C GLU A 189 25.82 -2.66 -10.46
N ASP A 190 26.44 -3.45 -11.34
CA ASP A 190 25.72 -4.34 -12.25
C ASP A 190 25.11 -5.52 -11.51
N GLU A 191 25.80 -6.08 -10.52
CA GLU A 191 25.26 -7.15 -9.68
C GLU A 191 24.04 -6.66 -8.87
N ILE A 192 24.13 -5.48 -8.26
CA ILE A 192 23.00 -4.85 -7.55
C ILE A 192 21.81 -4.70 -8.49
N ARG A 193 22.01 -4.12 -9.68
CA ARG A 193 20.94 -3.87 -10.64
C ARG A 193 20.28 -5.17 -11.10
N GLN A 194 21.08 -6.17 -11.47
CA GLN A 194 20.58 -7.46 -11.95
C GLN A 194 19.81 -8.21 -10.85
N ARG A 195 20.35 -8.24 -9.61
CA ARG A 195 19.71 -8.97 -8.53
C ARG A 195 18.45 -8.28 -8.00
N ILE A 196 18.45 -6.94 -7.90
CA ILE A 196 17.22 -6.20 -7.58
C ILE A 196 16.16 -6.41 -8.67
N ALA A 197 16.54 -6.35 -9.96
CA ALA A 197 15.61 -6.62 -11.05
C ALA A 197 15.03 -8.05 -10.98
N SER A 198 15.87 -9.04 -10.66
CA SER A 198 15.45 -10.44 -10.52
C SER A 198 14.49 -10.68 -9.35
N ALA A 199 14.52 -9.84 -8.32
CA ALA A 199 13.61 -9.96 -7.18
C ALA A 199 12.15 -9.59 -7.53
N GLY A 200 11.91 -8.94 -8.68
CA GLY A 200 10.56 -8.71 -9.23
C GLY A 200 9.63 -7.83 -8.37
N LEU A 201 10.15 -7.23 -7.30
CA LEU A 201 9.40 -6.43 -6.34
C LEU A 201 9.84 -4.97 -6.40
N LYS A 202 8.88 -4.04 -6.31
CA LYS A 202 9.16 -2.60 -6.15
C LYS A 202 9.68 -2.35 -4.72
N ILE A 203 10.98 -2.57 -4.51
CA ILE A 203 11.67 -2.30 -3.25
C ILE A 203 12.23 -0.88 -3.31
N GLN A 204 11.91 -0.05 -2.32
CA GLN A 204 12.52 1.27 -2.17
C GLN A 204 13.78 1.16 -1.34
N PHE A 205 14.93 1.49 -1.93
CA PHE A 205 16.16 1.66 -1.17
C PHE A 205 16.27 3.10 -0.65
N ARG A 206 16.81 3.22 0.57
CA ARG A 206 17.18 4.49 1.21
C ARG A 206 18.53 4.28 1.89
N LEU A 207 19.53 5.04 1.49
CA LEU A 207 20.88 4.91 2.03
C LEU A 207 21.18 6.08 2.97
N VAL A 208 21.77 5.78 4.12
CA VAL A 208 22.26 6.74 5.09
C VAL A 208 23.74 6.46 5.33
N GLY A 209 24.59 7.41 4.93
CA GLY A 209 26.02 7.39 5.23
C GLY A 209 26.28 8.00 6.59
N TYR A 210 26.78 7.24 7.55
CA TYR A 210 27.15 7.71 8.88
C TYR A 210 28.66 7.81 9.04
N ARG A 211 29.19 9.03 9.13
CA ARG A 211 30.64 9.32 9.19
C ARG A 211 31.40 8.63 8.05
N VAL A 212 30.80 8.64 6.86
CA VAL A 212 31.42 8.10 5.64
C VAL A 212 32.55 9.03 5.23
N PRO A 213 33.78 8.53 5.02
CA PRO A 213 34.89 9.34 4.52
C PRO A 213 34.54 10.06 3.21
N ASP A 214 35.01 11.31 3.07
CA ASP A 214 34.64 12.18 1.93
C ASP A 214 35.02 11.56 0.57
N ASP A 215 36.16 10.87 0.50
CA ASP A 215 36.64 10.14 -0.68
C ASP A 215 35.78 8.93 -1.06
N GLN A 216 34.86 8.50 -0.19
CA GLN A 216 33.95 7.39 -0.42
C GLN A 216 32.51 7.83 -0.70
N ARG A 217 32.14 9.10 -0.49
CA ARG A 217 30.76 9.58 -0.65
C ARG A 217 30.24 9.38 -2.08
N ASP A 218 31.03 9.77 -3.08
CA ASP A 218 30.67 9.59 -4.50
C ASP A 218 30.41 8.14 -4.86
N ARG A 219 31.16 7.22 -4.23
CA ARG A 219 30.97 5.79 -4.45
C ARG A 219 29.67 5.29 -3.83
N LEU A 220 29.30 5.77 -2.64
CA LEU A 220 28.02 5.47 -2.03
C LEU A 220 26.85 5.99 -2.88
N SER A 221 26.97 7.18 -3.46
CA SER A 221 25.97 7.76 -4.37
C SER A 221 25.79 6.93 -5.65
N ARG A 222 26.87 6.37 -6.21
CA ARG A 222 26.75 5.43 -7.34
C ARG A 222 26.07 4.11 -6.96
N ILE A 223 26.40 3.55 -5.79
CA ILE A 223 25.72 2.35 -5.26
C ILE A 223 24.22 2.62 -5.05
N ALA A 224 23.87 3.78 -4.46
CA ALA A 224 22.49 4.20 -4.30
C ALA A 224 21.75 4.28 -5.65
N SER A 225 22.38 4.92 -6.64
CA SER A 225 21.84 5.05 -8.00
C SER A 225 21.66 3.68 -8.67
N ALA A 226 22.62 2.77 -8.52
CA ALA A 226 22.51 1.40 -9.03
C ALA A 226 21.36 0.61 -8.39
N ALA A 227 21.07 0.86 -7.12
CA ALA A 227 19.92 0.31 -6.41
C ALA A 227 18.58 1.02 -6.71
N GLY A 228 18.58 2.07 -7.56
CA GLY A 228 17.41 2.90 -7.82
C GLY A 228 16.96 3.74 -6.62
N ALA A 229 17.86 4.00 -5.68
CA ALA A 229 17.63 4.84 -4.52
C ALA A 229 17.85 6.33 -4.85
N PRO A 230 17.20 7.26 -4.12
CA PRO A 230 17.62 8.65 -4.07
C PRO A 230 19.05 8.80 -3.55
N GLU A 231 19.63 10.00 -3.72
CA GLU A 231 20.92 10.36 -3.14
C GLU A 231 21.01 10.00 -1.64
N PRO A 232 22.12 9.41 -1.17
CA PRO A 232 22.32 9.09 0.23
C PRO A 232 22.22 10.32 1.13
N VAL A 233 21.65 10.11 2.32
CA VAL A 233 21.71 11.13 3.39
C VAL A 233 23.01 10.92 4.17
N PHE A 234 23.92 11.87 4.10
CA PHE A 234 25.17 11.83 4.89
C PHE A 234 24.99 12.52 6.24
N THR A 235 25.51 11.88 7.29
CA THR A 235 25.36 12.29 8.68
C THR A 235 26.68 12.12 9.42
N GLU A 236 27.07 13.09 10.26
CA GLU A 236 28.35 13.10 10.98
C GLU A 236 28.19 12.82 12.47
N THR A 237 27.02 13.14 13.03
CA THR A 237 26.73 13.01 14.47
C THR A 237 25.61 12.00 14.73
N PRO A 238 25.58 11.37 15.92
CA PRO A 238 24.48 10.48 16.32
C PRO A 238 23.11 11.15 16.20
N GLU A 239 23.01 12.44 16.54
CA GLU A 239 21.78 13.23 16.42
C GLU A 239 21.33 13.37 14.96
N GLN A 240 22.25 13.65 14.04
CA GLN A 240 21.94 13.74 12.61
C GLN A 240 21.48 12.39 12.07
N LEU A 241 22.14 11.29 12.46
CA LEU A 241 21.73 9.94 12.11
C LEU A 241 20.32 9.62 12.62
N ARG A 242 20.02 9.96 13.87
CA ARG A 242 18.70 9.78 14.48
C ARG A 242 17.62 10.55 13.71
N VAL A 243 17.88 11.80 13.33
CA VAL A 243 16.94 12.61 12.53
C VAL A 243 16.77 12.02 11.13
N ALA A 244 17.84 11.56 10.48
CA ALA A 244 17.76 10.92 9.16
C ALA A 244 16.92 9.64 9.19
N LEU A 245 17.13 8.79 10.20
CA LEU A 245 16.35 7.56 10.33
C LEU A 245 14.88 7.85 10.67
N ASP A 246 14.60 8.75 11.60
CA ASP A 246 13.21 9.17 11.91
C ASP A 246 12.51 9.79 10.70
N TRP A 247 13.23 10.56 9.90
CA TRP A 247 12.71 11.10 8.65
C TRP A 247 12.25 9.98 7.71
N LEU A 248 13.09 8.97 7.51
CA LEU A 248 12.80 7.86 6.61
C LEU A 248 11.73 6.92 7.16
N THR A 249 11.68 6.67 8.46
CA THR A 249 10.79 5.66 9.03
C THR A 249 9.45 6.22 9.48
N ASN A 250 9.36 7.54 9.69
CA ASN A 250 8.16 8.18 10.21
C ASN A 250 7.71 9.41 9.42
N THR A 251 8.58 10.41 9.27
CA THR A 251 8.17 11.71 8.71
C THR A 251 7.81 11.64 7.21
N GLU A 252 8.56 10.91 6.39
CA GLU A 252 8.26 10.71 4.97
C GLU A 252 6.94 9.92 4.77
N PRO A 253 6.68 8.80 5.47
CA PRO A 253 5.36 8.16 5.48
C PRO A 253 4.20 9.09 5.86
N VAL A 254 4.35 9.89 6.92
CA VAL A 254 3.32 10.86 7.34
C VAL A 254 3.05 11.87 6.23
N ARG A 255 4.11 12.47 5.67
CA ARG A 255 3.98 13.45 4.59
C ARG A 255 3.28 12.85 3.37
N THR A 256 3.68 11.63 2.98
CA THR A 256 3.10 10.93 1.82
C THR A 256 1.61 10.66 2.03
N ASN A 257 1.22 10.10 3.18
CA ASN A 257 -0.18 9.79 3.44
C ASN A 257 -1.04 11.05 3.58
N ALA A 258 -0.51 12.15 4.13
CA ALA A 258 -1.23 13.42 4.19
C ALA A 258 -1.47 14.02 2.80
N TYR A 259 -0.49 13.96 1.89
CA TYR A 259 -0.71 14.35 0.48
C TYR A 259 -1.75 13.47 -0.20
N GLU A 260 -1.74 12.16 0.07
CA GLU A 260 -2.73 11.23 -0.47
C GLU A 260 -4.15 11.55 0.04
N VAL A 261 -4.32 11.95 1.30
CA VAL A 261 -5.62 12.43 1.81
C VAL A 261 -6.11 13.62 0.98
N ILE A 262 -5.27 14.65 0.77
CA ILE A 262 -5.65 15.81 -0.07
C ILE A 262 -6.02 15.34 -1.48
N ARG A 263 -5.20 14.48 -2.09
CA ARG A 263 -5.41 13.96 -3.45
C ARG A 263 -6.71 13.17 -3.59
N ILE A 264 -7.11 12.42 -2.57
CA ILE A 264 -8.35 11.63 -2.54
C ILE A 264 -9.57 12.54 -2.38
N LEU A 265 -9.47 13.60 -1.56
CA LEU A 265 -10.59 14.49 -1.26
C LEU A 265 -10.81 15.59 -2.32
N ASP A 266 -9.73 16.09 -2.93
CA ASP A 266 -9.74 17.18 -3.93
C ASP A 266 -10.72 16.99 -5.11
N PRO A 267 -10.86 15.79 -5.71
CA PRO A 267 -11.85 15.57 -6.77
C PRO A 267 -13.29 15.84 -6.34
N THR A 268 -13.63 15.60 -5.07
CA THR A 268 -14.97 15.90 -4.56
C THR A 268 -15.18 17.40 -4.47
N ALA A 269 -14.23 18.10 -3.85
CA ALA A 269 -14.29 19.56 -3.69
C ALA A 269 -14.41 20.27 -5.05
N LYS A 270 -13.65 19.83 -6.07
CA LYS A 270 -13.73 20.36 -7.44
C LYS A 270 -15.09 20.16 -8.10
N ARG A 271 -15.73 19.00 -7.90
CA ARG A 271 -17.08 18.74 -8.44
C ARG A 271 -18.13 19.59 -7.73
N VAL A 272 -18.01 19.76 -6.43
CA VAL A 272 -18.88 20.63 -5.64
C VAL A 272 -18.74 22.09 -6.09
N ASP A 273 -17.51 22.58 -6.27
CA ASP A 273 -17.25 23.94 -6.77
C ASP A 273 -17.83 24.18 -8.18
N ALA A 274 -17.66 23.20 -9.07
CA ALA A 274 -18.27 23.24 -10.40
C ALA A 274 -19.81 23.28 -10.34
N ALA A 275 -20.41 22.53 -9.41
CA ALA A 275 -21.85 22.56 -9.18
C ALA A 275 -22.33 23.92 -8.68
N VAL A 276 -21.65 24.51 -7.68
CA VAL A 276 -22.00 25.82 -7.14
C VAL A 276 -21.85 26.92 -8.19
N THR A 277 -20.80 26.86 -9.01
CA THR A 277 -20.64 27.75 -10.17
C THR A 277 -21.80 27.60 -11.16
N ALA A 278 -22.27 26.37 -11.41
CA ALA A 278 -23.41 26.13 -12.29
C ALA A 278 -24.73 26.65 -11.69
N ILE A 279 -24.93 26.54 -10.37
CA ILE A 279 -26.07 27.12 -9.65
C ILE A 279 -26.10 28.65 -9.85
N GLY A 280 -24.97 29.33 -9.62
CA GLY A 280 -24.86 30.77 -9.80
C GLY A 280 -25.13 31.23 -11.25
N ALA A 281 -24.83 30.38 -12.23
CA ALA A 281 -25.13 30.60 -13.64
C ALA A 281 -26.56 30.20 -14.06
N GLY A 282 -27.40 29.73 -13.14
CA GLY A 282 -28.76 29.25 -13.43
C GLY A 282 -28.84 27.91 -14.16
N ARG A 283 -27.73 27.16 -14.29
CA ARG A 283 -27.65 25.86 -14.97
C ARG A 283 -27.84 24.72 -13.97
N LEU A 284 -29.06 24.62 -13.44
CA LEU A 284 -29.37 23.71 -12.32
C LEU A 284 -29.25 22.22 -12.69
N ASP A 285 -29.45 21.87 -13.97
CA ASP A 285 -29.25 20.51 -14.49
C ASP A 285 -27.78 20.09 -14.50
N VAL A 286 -26.87 21.03 -14.79
CA VAL A 286 -25.42 20.80 -14.73
C VAL A 286 -25.00 20.61 -13.28
N ALA A 287 -25.49 21.48 -12.39
CA ALA A 287 -25.19 21.41 -10.97
C ALA A 287 -25.58 20.06 -10.35
N GLU A 288 -26.79 19.58 -10.63
CA GLU A 288 -27.27 18.28 -10.17
C GLU A 288 -26.36 17.14 -10.64
N ARG A 289 -26.01 17.10 -11.93
CA ARG A 289 -25.10 16.08 -12.48
C ARG A 289 -23.72 16.10 -11.82
N GLU A 290 -23.18 17.26 -11.50
CA GLU A 290 -21.90 17.36 -10.80
C GLU A 290 -21.99 16.90 -9.34
N LEU A 291 -23.08 17.23 -8.62
CA LEU A 291 -23.30 16.76 -7.25
C LEU A 291 -23.59 15.26 -7.15
N ASP A 292 -24.30 14.69 -8.12
CA ASP A 292 -24.51 13.24 -8.19
C ASP A 292 -23.21 12.47 -8.43
N ARG A 293 -22.28 13.10 -9.15
CA ARG A 293 -20.93 12.58 -9.34
C ARG A 293 -20.01 12.90 -8.17
N ALA A 294 -20.34 13.88 -7.33
CA ALA A 294 -19.56 14.20 -6.13
C ALA A 294 -19.78 13.10 -5.07
N GLY A 295 -19.15 11.93 -5.30
CA GLY A 295 -19.04 10.89 -4.28
C GLY A 295 -18.14 11.34 -3.13
N THR A 296 -18.17 10.61 -2.02
CA THR A 296 -17.23 10.87 -0.92
C THR A 296 -15.89 10.18 -1.19
N GLY A 297 -14.79 10.92 -1.16
CA GLY A 297 -13.46 10.32 -1.16
C GLY A 297 -13.25 9.52 0.13
N ASP A 298 -12.89 8.24 0.02
CA ASP A 298 -12.54 7.39 1.15
C ASP A 298 -11.02 7.46 1.40
N ALA A 299 -10.63 8.16 2.47
CA ALA A 299 -9.26 8.33 2.91
C ALA A 299 -8.97 7.60 4.24
N ASP A 300 -9.85 6.70 4.68
CA ASP A 300 -9.76 6.10 6.02
C ASP A 300 -8.49 5.27 6.21
N ALA A 301 -8.01 4.60 5.16
CA ALA A 301 -6.74 3.87 5.20
C ALA A 301 -5.54 4.81 5.47
N GLN A 302 -5.49 5.96 4.80
CA GLN A 302 -4.43 6.96 5.00
C GLN A 302 -4.54 7.60 6.39
N LEU A 303 -5.76 7.88 6.87
CA LEU A 303 -5.99 8.41 8.20
C LEU A 303 -5.55 7.46 9.30
N LYS A 304 -5.78 6.14 9.14
CA LYS A 304 -5.26 5.12 10.05
C LYS A 304 -3.73 5.16 10.11
N VAL A 305 -3.06 5.20 8.96
CA VAL A 305 -1.60 5.30 8.90
C VAL A 305 -1.09 6.58 9.59
N LEU A 306 -1.77 7.72 9.41
CA LEU A 306 -1.42 8.97 10.09
C LEU A 306 -1.61 8.86 11.61
N ALA A 307 -2.67 8.20 12.07
CA ALA A 307 -2.92 7.97 13.49
C ALA A 307 -1.82 7.12 14.15
N ASP A 308 -1.43 6.03 13.49
CA ASP A 308 -0.40 5.12 13.98
C ASP A 308 0.98 5.80 14.08
N ARG A 309 1.17 6.91 13.37
CA ARG A 309 2.44 7.64 13.25
C ARG A 309 2.45 9.00 13.93
N ALA A 310 1.35 9.38 14.59
CA ALA A 310 1.19 10.65 15.29
C ALA A 310 1.93 10.70 16.65
N ARG A 311 3.24 10.48 16.61
CA ARG A 311 4.11 10.36 17.80
C ARG A 311 4.66 11.69 18.29
N THR A 312 4.77 12.67 17.40
CA THR A 312 5.30 14.01 17.70
C THR A 312 4.20 15.08 17.60
N PRO A 313 4.37 16.26 18.22
CA PRO A 313 3.39 17.35 18.07
C PRO A 313 3.09 17.72 16.61
N ALA A 314 4.13 17.77 15.76
CA ALA A 314 3.98 18.09 14.33
C ALA A 314 3.20 17.00 13.57
N THR A 315 3.47 15.72 13.82
CA THR A 315 2.74 14.62 13.16
C THR A 315 1.30 14.49 13.66
N ARG A 316 1.04 14.78 14.94
CA ARG A 316 -0.33 14.90 15.50
C ARG A 316 -1.10 16.07 14.90
N ASP A 317 -0.43 17.19 14.64
CA ASP A 317 -1.06 18.31 13.95
C ASP A 317 -1.56 17.86 12.58
N ILE A 318 -0.69 17.27 11.77
CA ILE A 318 -1.05 16.75 10.44
C ILE A 318 -2.19 15.73 10.50
N GLN A 319 -2.14 14.78 11.44
CA GLN A 319 -3.25 13.83 11.61
C GLN A 319 -4.58 14.55 11.86
N ARG A 320 -4.60 15.52 12.78
CA ARG A 320 -5.82 16.26 13.13
C ARG A 320 -6.36 17.05 11.93
N ARG A 321 -5.48 17.69 11.17
CA ARG A 321 -5.83 18.44 9.95
C ARG A 321 -6.42 17.51 8.89
N ALA A 322 -5.85 16.32 8.71
CA ALA A 322 -6.35 15.35 7.74
C ALA A 322 -7.76 14.86 8.11
N ILE A 323 -8.03 14.64 9.41
CA ILE A 323 -9.37 14.33 9.92
C ILE A 323 -10.33 15.50 9.64
N GLY A 324 -9.91 16.73 9.95
CA GLY A 324 -10.70 17.94 9.69
C GLY A 324 -11.07 18.11 8.22
N LEU A 325 -10.13 17.87 7.30
CA LEU A 325 -10.38 17.90 5.85
C LEU A 325 -11.44 16.88 5.42
N ARG A 326 -11.36 15.64 5.92
CA ARG A 326 -12.36 14.60 5.64
C ARG A 326 -13.74 15.04 6.16
N ASP A 327 -13.81 15.58 7.37
CA ASP A 327 -15.08 15.96 7.98
C ASP A 327 -15.72 17.15 7.26
N LEU A 328 -14.93 18.17 6.91
CA LEU A 328 -15.38 19.30 6.08
C LEU A 328 -15.82 18.84 4.68
N GLN A 329 -15.12 17.89 4.06
CA GLN A 329 -15.51 17.32 2.77
C GLN A 329 -16.88 16.62 2.83
N LYS A 330 -17.20 15.95 3.95
CA LYS A 330 -18.51 15.32 4.16
C LYS A 330 -19.64 16.36 4.31
N GLU A 331 -19.32 17.57 4.78
CA GLU A 331 -20.27 18.69 4.86
C GLU A 331 -20.48 19.41 3.52
N LEU A 332 -19.48 19.44 2.63
CA LEU A 332 -19.53 20.18 1.36
C LEU A 332 -20.66 19.71 0.42
N VAL A 333 -20.81 18.40 0.22
CA VAL A 333 -21.81 17.86 -0.74
C VAL A 333 -23.24 18.15 -0.27
N PRO A 334 -23.63 17.87 0.99
CA PRO A 334 -24.94 18.27 1.51
C PRO A 334 -25.19 19.78 1.42
N ALA A 335 -24.23 20.62 1.80
CA ALA A 335 -24.39 22.08 1.76
C ALA A 335 -24.62 22.60 0.32
N ALA A 336 -23.94 22.03 -0.67
CA ALA A 336 -24.15 22.39 -2.06
C ALA A 336 -25.48 21.87 -2.63
N ARG A 337 -26.00 20.74 -2.13
CA ARG A 337 -27.36 20.27 -2.43
C ARG A 337 -28.42 21.19 -1.86
N ASP A 338 -28.25 21.62 -0.61
CA ASP A 338 -29.13 22.63 0.02
C ASP A 338 -29.17 23.92 -0.82
N LEU A 339 -28.01 24.34 -1.34
CA LEU A 339 -27.91 25.50 -2.23
C LEU A 339 -28.63 25.29 -3.57
N LEU A 340 -28.51 24.10 -4.16
CA LEU A 340 -29.23 23.74 -5.40
C LEU A 340 -30.74 23.76 -5.19
N ASP A 341 -31.22 23.18 -4.09
CA ASP A 341 -32.64 23.12 -3.78
C ASP A 341 -33.21 24.51 -3.49
N ALA A 342 -32.47 25.34 -2.75
CA ALA A 342 -32.82 26.75 -2.53
C ALA A 342 -32.90 27.56 -3.83
N ALA A 343 -31.98 27.31 -4.78
CA ALA A 343 -32.03 27.94 -6.10
C ALA A 343 -33.25 27.50 -6.92
N ARG A 344 -33.67 26.23 -6.81
CA ARG A 344 -34.89 25.70 -7.46
C ARG A 344 -36.16 26.32 -6.89
N SER A 345 -36.25 26.43 -5.56
CA SER A 345 -37.41 26.97 -4.84
C SER A 345 -37.42 28.50 -4.76
N ARG A 346 -36.34 29.17 -5.15
CA ARG A 346 -36.11 30.62 -4.96
C ARG A 346 -36.18 31.03 -3.49
N THR A 347 -35.62 30.19 -2.60
CA THR A 347 -35.52 30.46 -1.16
C THR A 347 -34.07 30.66 -0.75
N VAL A 348 -33.86 30.97 0.53
CA VAL A 348 -32.51 31.01 1.14
C VAL A 348 -32.11 29.58 1.50
N ALA A 349 -30.85 29.21 1.25
CA ALA A 349 -30.33 27.91 1.65
C ALA A 349 -30.22 27.82 3.18
N PRO A 350 -30.59 26.68 3.79
CA PRO A 350 -30.46 26.48 5.24
C PRO A 350 -29.00 26.42 5.70
N THR A 351 -28.08 26.09 4.80
CA THR A 351 -26.65 25.92 5.09
C THR A 351 -25.83 26.99 4.37
N ASP A 352 -24.88 27.60 5.08
CA ASP A 352 -23.91 28.55 4.51
C ASP A 352 -22.77 27.78 3.82
N TYR A 353 -22.96 27.51 2.52
CA TYR A 353 -21.94 26.85 1.70
C TYR A 353 -20.61 27.61 1.69
N SER A 354 -20.63 28.94 1.59
CA SER A 354 -19.42 29.77 1.56
C SER A 354 -18.59 29.57 2.83
N ALA A 355 -19.22 29.60 4.00
CA ALA A 355 -18.50 29.38 5.26
C ALA A 355 -17.88 27.98 5.37
N ILE A 356 -18.50 26.93 4.80
CA ILE A 356 -17.93 25.58 4.78
C ILE A 356 -16.77 25.51 3.78
N ALA A 357 -16.93 26.07 2.58
CA ALA A 357 -15.90 26.11 1.55
C ALA A 357 -14.65 26.88 2.01
N ASP A 358 -14.83 28.02 2.67
CA ASP A 358 -13.74 28.82 3.22
C ASP A 358 -12.97 28.03 4.28
N ARG A 359 -13.67 27.37 5.23
CA ARG A 359 -13.02 26.50 6.23
C ARG A 359 -12.27 25.33 5.59
N TYR A 360 -12.82 24.72 4.54
CA TYR A 360 -12.15 23.65 3.81
C TYR A 360 -10.85 24.15 3.16
N ASN A 361 -10.90 25.28 2.45
CA ASN A 361 -9.75 25.89 1.79
C ASN A 361 -8.67 26.32 2.81
N ASP A 362 -9.08 26.96 3.91
CA ASP A 362 -8.18 27.34 5.01
C ASP A 362 -7.45 26.13 5.60
N GLU A 363 -8.17 25.01 5.77
CA GLU A 363 -7.59 23.78 6.29
C GLU A 363 -6.63 23.11 5.29
N VAL A 364 -6.95 23.15 3.98
CA VAL A 364 -6.03 22.69 2.91
C VAL A 364 -4.75 23.52 2.93
N ASP A 365 -4.87 24.84 3.03
CA ASP A 365 -3.72 25.74 3.07
C ASP A 365 -2.87 25.53 4.33
N ALA A 366 -3.52 25.35 5.48
CA ALA A 366 -2.84 25.08 6.73
C ALA A 366 -2.13 23.71 6.70
N MET A 367 -2.75 22.69 6.11
CA MET A 367 -2.12 21.39 5.87
C MET A 367 -0.89 21.55 4.96
N ASN A 368 -1.01 22.26 3.84
CA ASN A 368 0.11 22.49 2.91
C ASN A 368 1.28 23.22 3.59
N ARG A 369 1.00 24.21 4.44
CA ARG A 369 2.03 24.88 5.26
C ARG A 369 2.69 23.92 6.25
N ALA A 370 1.93 23.07 6.92
CA ALA A 370 2.48 22.07 7.85
C ALA A 370 3.36 21.03 7.13
N LEU A 371 2.96 20.57 5.95
CA LEU A 371 3.74 19.64 5.12
C LEU A 371 5.02 20.30 4.58
N ALA A 372 4.97 21.59 4.23
CA ALA A 372 6.14 22.36 3.85
C ALA A 372 7.12 22.52 5.03
N ALA A 373 6.62 22.78 6.24
CA ALA A 373 7.43 22.87 7.44
C ALA A 373 8.12 21.53 7.77
N LEU A 374 7.41 20.40 7.64
CA LEU A 374 8.03 19.09 7.77
C LEU A 374 9.17 18.91 6.76
N ARG A 375 9.00 19.31 5.50
CA ARG A 375 10.05 19.19 4.47
C ARG A 375 11.37 19.84 4.86
N LEU A 376 11.33 20.92 5.64
CA LEU A 376 12.52 21.62 6.11
C LEU A 376 13.30 20.84 7.19
N THR A 377 12.71 19.80 7.77
CA THR A 377 13.36 18.91 8.76
C THR A 377 14.22 17.83 8.13
N LEU A 378 14.15 17.65 6.79
CA LEU A 378 15.04 16.75 6.06
C LEU A 378 16.50 17.15 6.32
N PRO A 379 17.37 16.23 6.80
CA PRO A 379 18.80 16.50 6.86
C PRO A 379 19.29 16.86 5.47
N LYS A 380 19.78 18.09 5.30
CA LYS A 380 20.39 18.50 4.03
C LYS A 380 21.67 17.71 3.85
N ALA A 381 21.86 17.14 2.66
CA ALA A 381 23.17 16.65 2.27
C ALA A 381 24.19 17.78 2.50
N PRO A 382 25.32 17.53 3.18
CA PRO A 382 26.46 18.43 3.11
C PRO A 382 26.79 18.63 1.63
N ARG A 383 26.90 19.89 1.20
CA ARG A 383 27.37 20.21 -0.15
C ARG A 383 28.86 20.00 -0.27
#